data_AF-A0A0K8RF76-F1
#
_entry.id   AF-A0A0K8RF76-F1
#
_cell.length_a   1.000
_cell.length_b   1.000
_cell.length_c   1.000
_cell.angle_alpha   90.00
_cell.angle_beta   90.00
_cell.angle_gamma   90.00
#
_symmetry.space_group_name_H-M   'P 1'
#
loop_
_entity.id
_entity.type
_entity.pdbx_description
1 polymer ?
#
loop_
_entity_poly.entity_id
_entity_poly.type
_entity_poly.pdbx_seq_one_letter_code
_entity_poly.pdbx_strand_id
1 'polypeptide(L)' 'MAQKLTLIMFVLFGLLAISTFYVVESDRMTGPRYSDPPGCRVPCDGPNECRPPCSKCPSSIWGTQVCSRQ' A
#
# COMPACT_ATOMS: atom_id res chain seq x y z
N MET A 1 -17.47 21.68 41.30
CA MET A 1 -17.53 20.30 40.74
C MET A 1 -17.56 20.30 39.20
N ALA A 2 -18.29 21.21 38.55
CA ALA A 2 -18.43 21.28 37.08
C ALA A 2 -17.11 21.51 36.31
N GLN A 3 -16.21 22.35 36.82
CA GLN A 3 -14.94 22.70 36.16
C GLN A 3 -13.96 21.53 36.01
N LYS A 4 -14.05 20.53 36.88
CA LYS A 4 -13.25 19.29 36.80
C LYS A 4 -13.80 18.37 35.70
N LEU A 5 -15.11 18.38 35.53
CA LEU A 5 -15.83 17.54 34.59
C LEU A 5 -15.61 18.01 33.14
N THR A 6 -15.57 19.32 32.92
CA THR A 6 -15.24 19.91 31.61
C THR A 6 -13.81 19.62 31.17
N LEU A 7 -12.84 19.64 32.09
CA LEU A 7 -11.45 19.29 31.79
C LEU A 7 -11.31 17.83 31.36
N ILE A 8 -11.94 16.90 32.11
CA ILE A 8 -11.93 15.47 31.77
C ILE A 8 -12.56 15.25 30.40
N MET A 9 -13.67 15.93 30.12
CA MET A 9 -14.36 15.84 28.83
C MET A 9 -13.47 16.32 27.68
N PHE A 10 -12.77 17.45 27.84
CA PHE A 10 -11.87 17.99 26.82
C PHE A 10 -10.69 17.05 26.53
N VAL A 11 -10.11 16.44 27.57
CA VAL A 11 -9.04 15.44 27.43
C VAL A 11 -9.53 14.19 26.70
N LEU A 12 -10.72 13.70 27.04
CA LEU A 12 -11.31 12.52 26.37
C LEU A 12 -11.57 12.79 24.88
N PHE A 13 -12.18 13.93 24.54
CA PHE A 13 -12.41 14.31 23.15
C PHE A 13 -11.10 14.53 22.39
N GLY A 14 -10.09 15.14 23.01
CA GLY A 14 -8.77 15.30 22.42
C GLY A 14 -8.08 13.97 22.12
N LEU A 15 -8.11 13.02 23.07
CA LEU A 15 -7.55 11.68 22.87
C LEU A 15 -8.29 10.88 21.80
N LEU A 16 -9.62 10.98 21.74
CA LEU A 16 -10.43 10.36 20.69
C LEU A 16 -10.14 10.96 19.32
N ALA A 17 -9.94 12.27 19.21
CA ALA A 17 -9.55 12.90 17.96
C ALA A 17 -8.19 12.38 17.50
N ILE A 18 -7.17 12.40 18.37
CA ILE A 18 -5.81 11.97 18.02
C ILE A 18 -5.76 10.49 17.61
N SER A 19 -6.51 9.61 18.28
CA SER A 19 -6.53 8.18 17.94
C SER A 19 -7.11 7.92 16.55
N THR A 20 -8.15 8.66 16.14
CA THR A 20 -8.71 8.53 14.78
C THR A 20 -7.71 8.96 13.70
N PHE A 21 -6.94 10.02 13.92
CA PHE A 21 -5.88 10.41 12.99
C PHE A 21 -4.76 9.36 12.90
N TYR A 22 -4.38 8.75 14.02
CA TYR A 22 -3.34 7.72 14.07
C TYR A 22 -3.71 6.44 13.30
N VAL A 23 -4.98 6.04 13.36
CA VAL A 23 -5.50 4.89 12.61
C VAL A 23 -5.49 5.16 11.11
N VAL A 24 -5.90 6.36 10.70
CA VAL A 24 -5.98 6.75 9.28
C VAL A 24 -4.60 6.84 8.63
N GLU A 25 -3.59 7.35 9.33
CA GLU A 25 -2.21 7.40 8.81
C GLU A 25 -1.58 6.00 8.70
N SER A 26 -1.84 5.12 9.67
CA SER A 26 -1.28 3.76 9.67
C SER A 26 -1.80 2.92 8.49
N ASP A 27 -3.06 3.11 8.10
CA ASP A 27 -3.65 2.40 6.97
C ASP A 27 -3.11 2.91 5.62
N ARG A 28 -2.88 4.23 5.49
CA ARG A 28 -2.31 4.84 4.27
C ARG A 28 -0.84 4.49 4.02
N MET A 29 -0.05 4.32 5.08
CA MET A 29 1.36 3.93 4.98
C MET A 29 1.53 2.48 4.49
N THR A 30 0.52 1.64 4.71
CA THR A 30 0.48 0.30 4.13
C THR A 30 -0.01 0.44 2.70
N GLY A 31 0.90 0.88 1.81
CA GLY A 31 0.67 0.81 0.37
C GLY A 31 0.13 -0.58 -0.01
N PRO A 32 -0.67 -0.69 -1.10
CA PRO A 32 -1.32 -1.93 -1.46
C PRO A 32 -0.32 -3.09 -1.38
N ARG A 33 -0.61 -4.09 -0.54
CA ARG A 33 0.19 -5.30 -0.44
C ARG A 33 0.07 -6.04 -1.77
N TYR A 34 0.88 -5.65 -2.74
CA TYR A 34 1.10 -6.43 -3.93
C TYR A 34 1.85 -7.68 -3.49
N SER A 35 1.11 -8.79 -3.38
CA SER A 35 1.71 -10.11 -3.45
C SER A 35 2.21 -10.29 -4.87
N ASP A 36 3.38 -9.73 -5.16
CA ASP A 36 4.05 -9.96 -6.43
C ASP A 36 4.39 -11.46 -6.49
N PRO A 37 3.76 -12.22 -7.39
CA PRO A 37 4.08 -13.64 -7.52
C PRO A 37 5.57 -13.79 -7.88
N PRO A 38 6.25 -14.86 -7.43
CA PRO A 38 7.61 -15.13 -7.86
C PRO A 38 7.67 -15.24 -9.39
N GLY A 39 8.59 -14.52 -10.01
CA GLY A 39 8.74 -14.45 -11.48
C GLY A 39 8.05 -13.24 -12.14
N CYS A 40 7.34 -12.40 -11.37
CA CYS A 40 6.82 -11.11 -11.84
C CYS A 40 7.81 -9.98 -11.51
N ARG A 41 7.78 -8.88 -12.28
CA ARG A 41 8.71 -7.72 -12.18
C ARG A 41 10.19 -8.03 -12.43
N VAL A 42 10.50 -9.19 -13.02
CA VAL A 42 11.85 -9.51 -13.50
C VAL A 42 12.09 -8.73 -14.80
N PRO A 43 13.24 -8.05 -14.97
CA PRO A 43 13.60 -7.45 -16.25
C PRO A 43 13.54 -8.48 -17.36
N CYS A 44 12.97 -8.12 -18.50
CA CYS A 44 12.87 -9.02 -19.63
C CYS A 44 13.11 -8.27 -20.94
N ASP A 45 13.86 -8.89 -21.84
CA ASP A 45 13.97 -8.44 -23.25
C ASP A 45 13.09 -9.29 -24.18
N GLY A 46 12.53 -10.39 -23.67
CA GLY A 46 11.61 -11.25 -24.40
C GLY A 46 10.78 -12.17 -23.50
N PRO A 47 9.75 -12.85 -24.05
CA PRO A 47 8.83 -13.69 -23.28
C PRO A 47 9.48 -14.95 -22.69
N ASN A 48 10.64 -15.36 -23.20
CA ASN A 48 11.34 -16.59 -22.75
C ASN A 48 12.00 -16.44 -21.37
N GLU A 49 12.20 -15.21 -20.91
CA GLU A 49 12.83 -14.90 -19.62
C GLU A 49 11.80 -14.84 -18.49
N CYS A 50 10.52 -14.81 -18.86
CA CYS A 50 9.38 -14.72 -17.97
C CYS A 50 8.83 -16.11 -17.63
N ARG A 51 8.45 -16.34 -16.37
CA ARG A 51 7.96 -17.65 -15.87
C ARG A 51 6.52 -17.52 -15.36
N PRO A 52 5.64 -18.53 -15.59
CA PRO A 52 4.27 -18.49 -15.06
C PRO A 52 4.27 -18.23 -13.55
N PRO A 53 3.40 -17.32 -13.04
CA PRO A 53 2.19 -16.77 -13.68
C PRO A 53 2.39 -15.49 -14.53
N CYS A 54 3.61 -14.96 -14.61
CA CYS A 54 3.93 -13.77 -15.40
C CYS A 54 4.76 -14.17 -16.61
N SER A 55 4.10 -14.52 -17.72
CA SER A 55 4.72 -14.97 -18.98
C SER A 55 4.87 -13.86 -20.02
N LYS A 56 4.38 -12.66 -19.73
CA LYS A 56 4.34 -11.56 -20.70
C LYS A 56 5.46 -10.57 -20.43
N CYS A 57 6.26 -10.31 -21.46
CA CYS A 57 7.21 -9.20 -21.47
C CYS A 57 6.62 -8.05 -22.31
N PRO A 58 6.33 -6.88 -21.72
CA PRO A 58 5.87 -5.72 -22.48
C PRO A 58 7.00 -5.21 -23.39
N SER A 59 6.77 -5.24 -24.71
CA SER A 59 7.72 -4.73 -25.72
C SER A 59 7.35 -3.34 -26.24
N SER A 60 6.40 -2.65 -25.59
CA SER A 60 6.02 -1.30 -25.99
C SER A 60 7.12 -0.30 -25.64
N ILE A 61 7.30 0.74 -26.48
CA ILE A 61 8.26 1.84 -26.25
C ILE A 61 8.00 2.56 -24.92
N TRP A 62 6.74 2.53 -24.46
CA TRP A 62 6.28 3.09 -23.20
C TRP A 62 6.06 2.03 -22.11
N GLY A 63 6.41 0.77 -22.39
CA GLY A 63 6.25 -0.36 -21.50
C GLY A 63 7.43 -0.50 -20.56
N THR A 64 7.16 -0.84 -19.31
CA THR A 64 8.20 -1.31 -18.40
C THR A 64 8.66 -2.67 -18.92
N GLN A 65 9.92 -2.80 -19.33
CA GLN A 65 10.56 -4.06 -19.79
C GLN A 65 10.70 -5.07 -18.62
N VAL A 66 9.59 -5.42 -17.99
CA VAL A 66 9.52 -6.30 -16.83
C VAL A 66 8.36 -7.26 -17.00
N CYS A 67 8.55 -8.51 -16.57
CA CYS A 67 7.55 -9.55 -16.66
C CYS A 67 6.25 -9.14 -15.94
N SER A 68 5.15 -9.12 -16.66
CA SER A 68 3.81 -8.82 -16.16
C SER A 68 2.92 -10.05 -16.20
N ARG A 69 1.83 -10.03 -15.43
CA ARG A 69 0.75 -11.00 -15.64
C ARG A 69 0.21 -10.83 -17.06
N GLN A 70 -0.17 -11.96 -17.65
CA GLN A 70 -0.76 -12.04 -18.98
C GLN A 70 -2.10 -11.31 -19.03
#